data_AF-A0A804MD75-F1
#
_entry.id   AF-A0A804MD75-F1
#
_cell.length_a   1.000
_cell.length_b   1.000
_cell.length_c   1.000
_cell.angle_alpha   90.00
_cell.angle_beta   90.00
_cell.angle_gamma   90.00
#
_symmetry.space_group_name_H-M   'P 1'
#
loop_
_entity.id
_entity.type
_entity.pdbx_description
1 polymer ?
#
loop_
_entity_poly.entity_id
_entity_poly.type
_entity_poly.pdbx_seq_one_letter_code
_entity_poly.pdbx_strand_id
1 'polypeptide(L)'
;MSFDEDDTEESIDVKVQKALDCPCVADLKNGPCGGQFVDAFSCFLRSREEEKGSDCVKPFITLQDCIKANPEAFSKEILEEEENDEEADKSNLKVRAPSWSRESKPKV
;
A
#
# COMPACT_ATOMS: atom_id res chain seq x y z
N MET A 1 -1.81 -23.26 24.76
CA MET A 1 -1.21 -22.03 24.19
C MET A 1 -2.00 -21.76 22.93
N SER A 2 -2.78 -20.70 22.94
CA SER A 2 -3.92 -20.46 22.04
C SER A 2 -3.62 -19.20 21.24
N PHE A 3 -3.12 -19.32 20.01
CA PHE A 3 -2.85 -18.18 19.12
C PHE A 3 -2.80 -18.57 17.63
N ASP A 4 -3.63 -19.48 17.10
CA ASP A 4 -3.56 -19.84 15.66
C ASP A 4 -4.91 -20.21 15.01
N GLU A 5 -6.00 -19.49 15.31
CA GLU A 5 -7.35 -19.78 14.74
C GLU A 5 -7.87 -18.70 13.75
N ASP A 6 -7.01 -17.83 13.20
CA ASP A 6 -7.45 -16.71 12.34
C ASP A 6 -6.67 -16.60 11.00
N ASP A 7 -6.27 -17.75 10.44
CA ASP A 7 -5.56 -17.87 9.15
C ASP A 7 -6.34 -18.76 8.16
N THR A 8 -7.67 -18.79 8.26
CA THR A 8 -8.50 -19.36 7.20
C THR A 8 -8.66 -18.34 6.08
N GLU A 9 -8.60 -18.78 4.82
CA GLU A 9 -8.80 -17.90 3.65
C GLU A 9 -10.12 -17.12 3.75
N GLU A 10 -11.19 -17.78 4.24
CA GLU A 10 -12.47 -17.13 4.52
C GLU A 10 -12.37 -15.98 5.55
N SER A 11 -11.54 -16.12 6.59
CA SER A 11 -11.32 -15.03 7.56
C SER A 11 -10.51 -13.88 6.94
N ILE A 12 -9.53 -14.21 6.09
CA ILE A 12 -8.72 -13.21 5.40
C ILE A 12 -9.58 -12.39 4.45
N ASP A 13 -10.49 -13.02 3.70
CA ASP A 13 -11.42 -12.32 2.82
C ASP A 13 -12.37 -11.38 3.59
N VAL A 14 -12.84 -11.80 4.76
CA VAL A 14 -13.64 -10.93 5.65
C VAL A 14 -12.81 -9.74 6.14
N LYS A 15 -11.53 -9.93 6.49
CA LYS A 15 -10.62 -8.83 6.86
C LYS A 15 -10.35 -7.89 5.71
N VAL A 16 -10.12 -8.41 4.50
CA VAL A 16 -9.96 -7.61 3.28
C VAL A 16 -11.18 -6.74 3.05
N GLN A 17 -12.37 -7.35 3.07
CA GLN A 17 -13.61 -6.62 2.85
C GLN A 17 -13.82 -5.53 3.91
N LYS A 18 -13.63 -5.88 5.19
CA LYS A 18 -13.73 -4.93 6.31
C LYS A 18 -12.74 -3.77 6.18
N ALA A 19 -11.53 -4.04 5.69
CA ALA A 19 -10.51 -3.01 5.50
C ALA A 19 -10.87 -2.09 4.31
N LEU A 20 -11.44 -2.64 3.23
CA LEU A 20 -11.95 -1.86 2.08
C LEU A 20 -13.21 -1.04 2.39
N ASP A 21 -13.98 -1.43 3.41
CA ASP A 21 -15.15 -0.69 3.90
C ASP A 21 -14.78 0.41 4.92
N CYS A 22 -13.51 0.52 5.31
CA CYS A 22 -13.06 1.55 6.22
C CYS A 22 -13.11 2.93 5.54
N PRO A 23 -13.71 3.96 6.16
CA PRO A 23 -13.79 5.30 5.57
C PRO A 23 -12.41 5.91 5.28
N CYS A 24 -11.35 5.47 5.97
CA CYS A 24 -9.99 5.96 5.75
C CYS A 24 -9.40 5.60 4.38
N VAL A 25 -9.90 4.55 3.72
CA VAL A 25 -9.47 4.14 2.37
C VAL A 25 -10.51 4.42 1.30
N ALA A 26 -11.63 5.06 1.68
CA ALA A 26 -12.74 5.30 0.77
C ALA A 26 -12.33 6.18 -0.42
N ASP A 27 -11.49 7.20 -0.19
CA ASP A 27 -11.01 8.09 -1.25
C ASP A 27 -10.13 7.37 -2.27
N LEU A 28 -9.22 6.50 -1.81
CA LEU A 28 -8.37 5.69 -2.69
C LEU A 28 -9.20 4.66 -3.47
N LYS A 29 -10.16 4.01 -2.80
CA LYS A 29 -11.04 2.99 -3.42
C LYS A 29 -12.01 3.59 -4.45
N ASN A 30 -12.55 4.78 -4.18
CA ASN A 30 -13.53 5.42 -5.06
C ASN A 30 -12.87 6.34 -6.11
N GLY A 31 -11.56 6.54 -6.03
CA GLY A 31 -10.79 7.32 -6.99
C GLY A 31 -10.61 6.63 -8.35
N PRO A 32 -9.97 7.30 -9.32
CA PRO A 32 -9.74 6.77 -10.67
C PRO A 32 -8.86 5.51 -10.69
N CYS A 33 -8.07 5.30 -9.63
CA CYS A 33 -7.20 4.12 -9.45
C CYS A 33 -7.75 3.10 -8.45
N GLY A 34 -9.05 3.19 -8.14
CA GLY A 34 -9.70 2.36 -7.13
C GLY A 34 -9.54 0.85 -7.36
N GLY A 35 -9.61 0.41 -8.63
CA GLY A 35 -9.43 -1.01 -8.97
C GLY A 35 -8.03 -1.50 -8.63
N GLN A 36 -7.00 -0.75 -9.04
CA GLN A 36 -5.61 -1.07 -8.77
C GLN A 36 -5.31 -1.05 -7.26
N PHE A 37 -5.91 -0.10 -6.53
CA PHE A 37 -5.77 -0.01 -5.09
C PHE A 37 -6.36 -1.24 -4.40
N VAL A 38 -7.57 -1.64 -4.77
CA VAL A 38 -8.24 -2.84 -4.24
C VAL A 38 -7.41 -4.09 -4.51
N ASP A 39 -6.87 -4.25 -5.72
CA ASP A 39 -6.04 -5.40 -6.08
C ASP A 39 -4.74 -5.46 -5.26
N ALA A 40 -4.03 -4.34 -5.16
CA ALA A 40 -2.77 -4.27 -4.39
C ALA A 40 -3.01 -4.49 -2.89
N PHE A 41 -4.03 -3.84 -2.34
CA PHE A 41 -4.34 -3.90 -0.92
C PHE A 41 -4.90 -5.25 -0.50
N SER A 42 -5.78 -5.85 -1.31
CA SER A 42 -6.28 -7.20 -1.08
C SER A 42 -5.15 -8.24 -1.17
N CYS A 43 -4.24 -8.11 -2.13
CA CYS A 43 -3.06 -8.95 -2.22
C CYS A 43 -2.17 -8.81 -0.97
N PHE A 44 -1.88 -7.59 -0.53
CA PHE A 44 -1.08 -7.34 0.69
C PHE A 44 -1.66 -8.00 1.94
N LEU A 45 -2.98 -7.93 2.11
CA LEU A 45 -3.67 -8.56 3.25
C LEU A 45 -3.70 -10.09 3.15
N ARG A 46 -3.74 -10.64 1.93
CA ARG A 46 -3.67 -12.08 1.67
C ARG A 46 -2.26 -12.65 1.73
N SER A 47 -1.24 -11.82 1.48
CA SER A 47 0.16 -12.24 1.47
C SER A 47 0.54 -12.87 2.80
N ARG A 48 1.16 -14.06 2.75
CA ARG A 48 1.70 -14.77 3.91
C ARG A 48 3.23 -14.78 3.93
N GLU A 49 3.85 -14.02 3.04
CA GLU A 49 5.30 -13.89 2.95
C GLU A 49 5.90 -13.19 4.17
N GLU A 50 7.18 -13.47 4.44
CA GLU A 50 7.93 -12.89 5.57
C GLU A 50 7.91 -11.35 5.51
N GLU A 51 8.14 -10.80 4.31
CA GLU A 51 7.86 -9.41 3.99
C GLU A 51 6.48 -9.34 3.33
N LYS A 52 5.46 -8.93 4.11
CA LYS A 52 4.07 -8.80 3.64
C LYS A 52 4.01 -8.04 2.31
N GLY A 53 3.39 -8.66 1.31
CA GLY A 53 3.19 -8.08 -0.02
C GLY A 53 4.41 -8.14 -0.95
N SER A 54 5.49 -8.84 -0.58
CA SER A 54 6.63 -9.08 -1.48
C SER A 54 6.24 -9.88 -2.74
N ASP A 55 5.19 -10.69 -2.66
CA ASP A 55 4.52 -11.38 -3.77
C ASP A 55 3.57 -10.46 -4.57
N CYS A 56 3.22 -9.30 -4.02
CA CYS A 56 2.21 -8.37 -4.53
C CYS A 56 2.80 -7.13 -5.22
N VAL A 57 4.10 -7.12 -5.51
CA VAL A 57 4.81 -5.97 -6.10
C VAL A 57 4.14 -5.48 -7.40
N LYS A 58 3.66 -6.40 -8.25
CA LYS A 58 3.05 -6.05 -9.54
C LYS A 58 1.76 -5.21 -9.40
N PRO A 59 0.78 -5.61 -8.56
CA PRO A 59 -0.35 -4.75 -8.21
C PRO A 59 0.05 -3.36 -7.71
N PHE A 60 1.05 -3.27 -6.82
CA PHE A 60 1.52 -1.98 -6.29
C PHE A 60 2.14 -1.08 -7.36
N ILE A 61 2.92 -1.64 -8.29
CA ILE A 61 3.45 -0.88 -9.43
C ILE A 61 2.30 -0.35 -10.29
N THR A 62 1.28 -1.17 -10.56
CA THR A 62 0.13 -0.76 -11.38
C THR A 62 -0.67 0.36 -10.71
N LEU A 63 -0.79 0.31 -9.37
CA LEU A 63 -1.38 1.41 -8.58
C LEU A 63 -0.53 2.67 -8.68
N GLN A 64 0.78 2.57 -8.52
CA GLN A 64 1.71 3.70 -8.62
C GLN A 64 1.65 4.35 -10.01
N ASP A 65 1.66 3.56 -11.07
CA ASP A 65 1.54 4.04 -12.46
C ASP A 65 0.22 4.79 -12.68
N CYS A 66 -0.88 4.28 -12.10
CA CYS A 66 -2.17 4.95 -12.18
C CYS A 66 -2.19 6.28 -11.40
N ILE A 67 -1.61 6.32 -10.20
CA ILE A 67 -1.48 7.54 -9.39
C ILE A 67 -0.68 8.59 -10.16
N LYS A 68 0.46 8.19 -10.75
CA LYS A 68 1.30 9.06 -11.59
C LYS A 68 0.57 9.59 -12.82
N ALA A 69 -0.35 8.82 -13.38
CA ALA A 69 -1.17 9.25 -14.52
C ALA A 69 -2.35 10.17 -14.14
N ASN A 70 -2.76 10.23 -12.87
CA ASN A 70 -3.89 11.05 -12.40
C ASN A 70 -3.48 11.97 -11.23
N PRO A 71 -2.47 12.85 -11.41
CA PRO A 71 -1.98 13.70 -10.33
C PRO A 71 -3.03 14.68 -9.79
N GLU A 72 -4.08 14.98 -10.55
CA GLU A 72 -5.20 15.82 -10.10
C GLU A 72 -6.15 15.12 -9.12
N ALA A 73 -6.16 13.78 -9.10
CA ALA A 73 -7.03 12.97 -8.26
C ALA A 73 -6.42 12.62 -6.90
N PHE A 74 -5.09 12.74 -6.78
CA PHE A 74 -4.37 12.48 -5.55
C PHE A 74 -3.89 13.80 -4.96
N SER A 75 -4.15 14.02 -3.68
CA SER A 75 -3.66 15.20 -2.97
C SER A 75 -2.16 15.34 -3.21
N LYS A 76 -1.70 16.57 -3.36
CA LYS A 76 -0.26 16.87 -3.49
C LYS A 76 0.58 16.19 -2.42
N GLU A 77 0.05 15.99 -1.21
CA GLU A 77 0.70 15.22 -0.14
C GLU A 77 1.10 13.79 -0.53
N ILE A 78 0.39 13.13 -1.48
CA ILE A 78 0.71 11.78 -1.98
C ILE A 78 1.73 11.83 -3.13
N LEU A 79 1.80 12.97 -3.85
CA LEU A 79 2.63 13.14 -5.03
C LEU A 79 3.95 13.87 -4.73
N GLU A 80 4.01 14.63 -3.65
CA GLU A 80 5.15 15.46 -3.24
C GLU A 80 6.23 14.66 -2.47
N GLU A 81 6.02 13.36 -2.24
CA GLU A 81 7.04 12.47 -1.64
C GLU A 81 8.26 12.23 -2.55
N GLU A 82 8.22 12.59 -3.85
CA GLU A 82 9.37 12.45 -4.76
C GLU A 82 10.33 13.67 -4.74
N GLU A 83 10.02 14.78 -4.05
CA GLU A 83 10.89 15.98 -4.03
C GLU A 83 11.49 16.38 -2.66
N ASN A 84 11.12 15.74 -1.54
CA ASN A 84 11.64 16.12 -0.23
C ASN A 84 11.96 14.93 0.70
N ASP A 85 13.09 14.28 0.44
CA ASP A 85 13.73 13.23 1.28
C ASP A 85 14.02 13.69 2.74
N GLU A 86 13.80 14.96 3.11
CA GLU A 86 14.12 15.49 4.44
C GLU A 86 12.91 15.54 5.41
N GLU A 87 11.67 15.36 4.95
CA GLU A 87 10.48 15.48 5.82
C GLU A 87 9.96 14.13 6.38
N ALA A 88 10.39 13.00 5.80
CA ALA A 88 9.99 11.65 6.22
C ALA A 88 10.51 11.23 7.63
N ASP A 89 11.42 12.01 8.22
CA ASP A 89 11.93 11.77 9.58
C ASP A 89 11.01 12.34 10.69
N LYS A 90 10.04 13.20 10.34
CA LYS A 90 9.18 13.89 11.33
C LYS A 90 7.79 13.28 11.55
N SER A 91 7.33 12.39 10.69
CA SER A 91 6.07 11.69 10.94
C SER A 91 6.35 10.44 11.79
N ASN A 92 5.71 10.35 12.97
CA ASN A 92 5.81 9.18 13.86
C ASN A 92 5.10 7.92 13.29
N LEU A 93 4.91 7.84 11.97
CA LEU A 93 4.36 6.68 11.29
C LEU A 93 5.52 5.85 10.74
N LYS A 94 6.00 4.89 11.53
CA LYS A 94 7.04 3.92 11.13
C LYS A 94 6.51 2.94 10.06
N VAL A 95 6.20 3.44 8.87
CA VAL A 95 6.04 2.58 7.69
C VAL A 95 7.45 2.21 7.25
N ARG A 96 7.88 0.98 7.56
CA ARG A 96 9.12 0.45 6.99
C ARG A 96 8.89 0.23 5.51
N ALA A 97 9.43 1.12 4.67
CA ALA A 97 9.53 0.88 3.25
C ALA A 97 10.21 -0.49 3.02
N PRO A 98 9.65 -1.35 2.15
CA PRO A 98 10.27 -2.61 1.77
C PRO A 98 11.70 -2.41 1.30
N SER A 99 12.55 -3.41 1.51
CA SER A 99 13.98 -3.32 1.15
C SER A 99 14.22 -3.03 -0.33
N TRP A 100 13.30 -3.43 -1.20
CA TRP A 100 13.34 -3.22 -2.64
C TRP A 100 12.91 -1.82 -3.09
N SER A 101 12.13 -1.08 -2.28
CA SER A 101 11.73 0.30 -2.57
C SER A 101 12.85 1.30 -2.29
N ARG A 102 13.91 0.88 -1.58
CA ARG A 102 15.12 1.68 -1.39
C ARG A 102 15.97 1.59 -2.65
N GLU A 103 15.60 2.36 -3.67
CA GLU A 103 16.50 2.59 -4.78
C GLU A 103 17.78 3.23 -4.25
N SER A 104 18.92 2.62 -4.56
CA SER A 104 20.22 3.15 -4.17
C SER A 104 20.44 4.44 -4.94
N LYS A 105 20.09 5.59 -4.35
CA LYS A 105 20.49 6.90 -4.89
C LYS A 105 21.99 6.82 -5.21
N PRO A 106 22.41 7.03 -6.48
CA PRO A 106 23.83 7.09 -6.79
C PRO A 106 24.37 8.30 -6.03
N LYS A 107 25.34 8.08 -5.15
CA LYS A 107 26.17 9.16 -4.61
C LYS A 107 26.90 9.80 -5.80
N VAL A 108 26.49 11.01 -6.18
CA VAL A 108 27.36 11.96 -6.88
C VAL A 108 28.32 12.55 -5.86
#